data_AF-A0A2N2B9F7-F1
#
_entry.id   AF-A0A2N2B9F7-F1
#
_cell.length_a   1.000
_cell.length_b   1.000
_cell.length_c   1.000
_cell.angle_alpha   90.00
_cell.angle_beta   90.00
_cell.angle_gamma   90.00
#
_symmetry.space_group_name_H-M   'P 1'
#
loop_
_entity.id
_entity.type
_entity.pdbx_description
1 polymer ?
#
loop_
_entity_poly.entity_id
_entity_poly.type
_entity_poly.pdbx_seq_one_letter_code
_entity_poly.pdbx_strand_id
1 'polypeptide(L)' 'MAILIKSDSEIEIMRQANAIVAKAHDLVAKAIRPGVSTYELDRIAEDFIRSQNATPSFLGYGGFPAS' A
#
# COMPACT_ATOMS: atom_id res chain seq x y z
N MET A 1 -5.70 5.36 27.86
CA MET A 1 -5.13 5.55 26.51
C MET A 1 -5.92 6.66 25.84
N ALA A 2 -5.29 7.76 25.42
CA ALA A 2 -5.99 8.86 24.73
C ALA A 2 -6.03 8.59 23.22
N ILE A 3 -7.15 8.91 22.56
CA ILE A 3 -7.26 8.86 21.10
C ILE A 3 -6.71 10.17 20.55
N LEU A 4 -5.76 10.10 19.63
CA LEU A 4 -5.21 11.28 18.95
C LEU A 4 -6.21 11.78 17.91
N ILE A 5 -6.67 13.02 18.07
CA ILE A 5 -7.46 13.72 17.04
C ILE A 5 -6.48 14.35 16.05
N LYS A 6 -6.64 13.98 14.78
CA LYS A 6 -5.82 14.47 13.68
C LYS A 6 -6.20 15.91 13.31
N SER A 7 -5.18 16.70 13.00
CA SER A 7 -5.34 18.01 12.37
C SER A 7 -5.78 17.88 10.91
N ASP A 8 -6.33 18.95 10.36
CA ASP A 8 -6.77 18.98 8.95
C ASP A 8 -5.62 18.67 7.97
N SER A 9 -4.41 19.14 8.27
CA SER A 9 -3.22 18.88 7.45
C SER A 9 -2.81 17.40 7.48
N GLU A 10 -2.85 16.75 8.64
CA GLU A 10 -2.61 15.31 8.75
C GLU A 10 -3.68 14.51 7.99
N ILE A 11 -4.95 14.93 8.07
CA ILE A 11 -6.04 14.28 7.34
C ILE A 11 -5.83 14.39 5.82
N GLU A 12 -5.35 15.53 5.32
CA GLU A 12 -5.03 15.71 3.90
C GLU A 12 -3.87 14.80 3.44
N ILE A 13 -2.81 14.68 4.25
CA ILE A 13 -1.72 13.75 3.96
C ILE A 13 -2.24 12.30 3.92
N MET A 14 -3.07 11.92 4.89
CA MET A 14 -3.69 10.58 4.92
C MET A 14 -4.58 10.33 3.70
N ARG A 15 -5.31 11.34 3.23
CA ARG A 15 -6.17 11.23 2.03
C ARG A 15 -5.34 10.89 0.79
N GLN A 16 -4.20 11.56 0.60
CA GLN A 16 -3.31 11.29 -0.53
C GLN A 16 -2.67 9.90 -0.46
N ALA A 17 -2.19 9.50 0.73
CA ALA A 17 -1.65 8.16 0.95
C ALA A 17 -2.71 7.06 0.68
N ASN A 18 -3.92 7.22 1.19
CA ASN A 18 -5.00 6.25 1.00
C ASN A 18 -5.47 6.15 -0.46
N ALA A 19 -5.38 7.23 -1.24
CA ALA A 19 -5.67 7.19 -2.67
C ALA A 19 -4.67 6.30 -3.44
N ILE A 20 -3.40 6.29 -3.03
CA ILE A 20 -2.39 5.38 -3.60
C ILE A 20 -2.71 3.94 -3.20
N VAL A 21 -3.03 3.69 -1.92
CA VAL A 21 -3.41 2.35 -1.42
C VAL A 21 -4.60 1.79 -2.20
N ALA A 22 -5.67 2.58 -2.39
CA ALA A 22 -6.85 2.15 -3.13
C ALA A 22 -6.51 1.72 -4.58
N LYS A 23 -5.69 2.52 -5.28
CA LYS A 23 -5.25 2.20 -6.64
C LYS A 23 -4.36 0.94 -6.70
N ALA A 24 -3.51 0.74 -5.70
CA ALA A 24 -2.70 -0.47 -5.58
C ALA A 24 -3.59 -1.72 -5.43
N HIS A 25 -4.61 -1.65 -4.57
CA HIS A 25 -5.60 -2.72 -4.41
C HIS A 25 -6.37 -3.01 -5.71
N ASP A 26 -6.79 -1.98 -6.44
CA ASP A 26 -7.47 -2.15 -7.73
C ASP A 26 -6.60 -2.86 -8.77
N LEU A 27 -5.30 -2.55 -8.81
CA LEU A 27 -4.35 -3.20 -9.71
C LEU A 27 -4.12 -4.66 -9.35
N VAL A 28 -3.91 -4.94 -8.06
CA VAL A 28 -3.77 -6.30 -7.55
C VAL A 28 -5.02 -7.11 -7.87
N ALA A 29 -6.22 -6.56 -7.62
CA ALA A 29 -7.49 -7.22 -7.89
C ALA A 29 -7.64 -7.63 -9.36
N LYS A 30 -7.22 -6.78 -10.29
CA LYS A 30 -7.23 -7.07 -11.74
C LYS A 30 -6.26 -8.17 -12.16
N ALA A 31 -5.21 -8.41 -11.38
CA ALA A 31 -4.20 -9.42 -11.66
C ALA A 31 -4.56 -10.82 -11.10
N ILE A 32 -5.57 -10.92 -10.24
CA ILE A 32 -5.99 -12.19 -9.63
C ILE A 32 -6.57 -13.12 -10.70
N ARG A 33 -5.93 -14.26 -10.89
CA ARG A 33 -6.37 -15.35 -11.77
C ARG A 33 -5.75 -16.68 -11.35
N PRO A 34 -6.35 -17.84 -11.69
CA PRO A 34 -5.74 -19.14 -11.42
C PRO A 34 -4.30 -19.22 -11.94
N GLY A 35 -3.40 -19.75 -11.10
CA GLY A 35 -1.98 -19.90 -11.41
C GLY A 35 -1.10 -18.68 -11.10
N VAL A 36 -1.65 -17.53 -10.67
CA VAL A 36 -0.82 -16.43 -10.15
C VAL A 36 -0.38 -16.74 -8.72
N SER A 37 0.89 -16.52 -8.43
CA SER A 37 1.43 -16.61 -7.07
C SER A 37 1.14 -15.33 -6.27
N THR A 38 1.07 -15.44 -4.95
CA THR A 38 0.94 -14.27 -4.08
C THR A 38 2.16 -13.34 -4.16
N TYR A 39 3.34 -13.88 -4.47
CA TYR A 39 4.55 -13.10 -4.69
C TYR A 39 4.46 -12.24 -5.97
N GLU A 40 3.85 -12.73 -7.04
CA GLU A 40 3.59 -11.90 -8.23
C GLU A 40 2.61 -10.76 -7.91
N LEU A 41 1.59 -11.02 -7.09
CA LEU A 41 0.65 -9.98 -6.64
C LEU A 41 1.34 -8.92 -5.76
N ASP A 42 2.22 -9.35 -4.85
CA ASP A 42 3.06 -8.48 -4.03
C ASP A 42 3.95 -7.56 -4.90
N ARG A 43 4.63 -8.13 -5.90
CA ARG A 43 5.45 -7.37 -6.84
C ARG A 43 4.66 -6.32 -7.62
N ILE A 44 3.44 -6.64 -8.05
CA ILE A 44 2.55 -5.68 -8.72
C ILE A 44 2.20 -4.51 -7.78
N ALA A 45 1.90 -4.80 -6.52
CA ALA A 45 1.63 -3.76 -5.53
C ALA A 45 2.88 -2.89 -5.27
N GLU A 46 4.03 -3.52 -5.04
CA GLU A 46 5.30 -2.83 -4.76
C GLU A 46 5.71 -1.91 -5.92
N ASP A 47 5.71 -2.41 -7.14
CA ASP A 47 6.11 -1.64 -8.33
C ASP A 47 5.18 -0.44 -8.53
N PHE A 48 3.87 -0.61 -8.29
CA PHE A 48 2.93 0.50 -8.34
C PHE A 48 3.19 1.52 -7.21
N ILE A 49 3.33 1.08 -5.96
CA ILE A 49 3.60 1.98 -4.81
C ILE A 49 4.86 2.81 -5.08
N ARG A 50 5.94 2.19 -5.55
CA ARG A 50 7.18 2.89 -5.91
C ARG A 50 6.99 3.86 -7.07
N SER A 51 6.18 3.51 -8.07
CA SER A 51 5.87 4.42 -9.19
C SER A 51 5.16 5.71 -8.76
N GLN A 52 4.49 5.69 -7.59
CA GLN A 52 3.82 6.86 -7.01
C GLN A 52 4.74 7.65 -6.07
N ASN A 53 6.06 7.39 -6.07
CA ASN A 53 7.03 7.93 -5.10
C ASN A 53 6.65 7.64 -3.64
N ALA A 54 5.97 6.52 -3.38
CA ALA A 54 5.61 6.07 -2.05
C ALA A 54 6.47 4.87 -1.62
N THR A 55 6.45 4.58 -0.32
CA THR A 55 7.20 3.47 0.28
C THR A 55 6.25 2.35 0.73
N PRO A 56 6.53 1.07 0.38
CA PRO A 56 5.78 -0.05 0.90
C PRO A 56 5.97 -0.13 2.42
N SER A 57 4.88 0.02 3.17
CA SER A 57 4.97 0.24 4.63
C SER A 57 5.22 -1.05 5.40
N PHE A 58 4.89 -2.21 4.83
CA PHE A 58 5.15 -3.50 5.49
C PHE A 58 6.54 -4.04 5.19
N LEU A 59 7.19 -3.62 4.09
CA LEU A 59 8.53 -4.06 3.76
C LEU A 59 9.54 -3.66 4.84
N GLY A 60 10.11 -4.67 5.51
CA GLY A 60 11.04 -4.50 6.63
C GLY A 60 10.37 -4.18 7.96
N TYR A 61 9.05 -4.00 8.01
CA TYR A 61 8.33 -3.72 9.26
C TYR A 61 8.41 -4.94 10.19
N GLY A 62 9.13 -4.80 11.30
CA GLY A 62 9.36 -5.92 12.22
C GLY A 62 10.11 -7.10 11.59
N GLY A 63 10.87 -6.86 10.50
CA GLY A 63 11.54 -7.92 9.74
C GLY A 63 10.66 -8.63 8.69
N PHE A 64 9.46 -8.10 8.40
CA PHE A 64 8.60 -8.65 7.36
C PHE A 64 9.24 -8.53 5.96
N PRO A 65 9.26 -9.60 5.14
CA PRO A 65 10.09 -9.65 3.92
C PRO A 65 9.38 -9.18 2.64
N ALA A 66 8.08 -8.87 2.68
CA ALA A 66 7.26 -8.50 1.53
C ALA A 66 6.65 -7.09 1.71
N SER A 67 5.96 -6.56 0.70
CA SER A 67 5.57 -5.14 0.62
C SER A 67 4.25 -4.78 1.29
#